data_AF-A0A2E6MGN5-F1
#
_entry.id   AF-A0A2E6MGN5-F1
#
_cell.length_a   1.000
_cell.length_b   1.000
_cell.length_c   1.000
_cell.angle_alpha   90.00
_cell.angle_beta   90.00
_cell.angle_gamma   90.00
#
_symmetry.space_group_name_H-M   'P 1'
#
loop_
_entity.id
_entity.type
_entity.pdbx_description
1 polymer ?
#
loop_
_entity_poly.entity_id
_entity_poly.type
_entity_poly.pdbx_seq_one_letter_code
_entity_poly.pdbx_strand_id
1 'polypeptide(L)'
;MNNIDKEIVFLGTGTSEGVPRVSCLTNDSNCIVCNDAVKPNSKNRRLNTSILLKITNQKTQKNIIIDAGKFFYQSAIKLFPIHNVDSIDAVILTHAHQDAAGGFDDLRDWTNNTQSKIPIFLRKVDLDVVKKTFYYLVDTTKITSGGTVAKLEFNEINDEKINILGQDFIPLNVNHGENYFANGYRIDDFSYISDCSYIPKNTMKKIKGSEIIVLDALRQGRKHKSHLTLEESIEIILELKPKLAFFTDACHDINHEEVNEFLEIISEKSNIKMQMAFDGLSLKI
;
A
#
# COMPACT_ATOMS: atom_id res chain seq x y z
N MET A 1 -3.91 29.75 12.77
CA MET A 1 -3.56 28.76 11.73
C MET A 1 -4.39 27.53 12.01
N ASN A 2 -5.18 27.05 11.05
CA ASN A 2 -5.93 25.80 11.23
C ASN A 2 -4.92 24.67 11.22
N ASN A 3 -4.67 24.03 12.37
CA ASN A 3 -3.83 22.84 12.43
C ASN A 3 -4.43 21.76 11.52
N ILE A 4 -3.63 21.23 10.61
CA ILE A 4 -3.96 20.07 9.78
C ILE A 4 -3.14 18.92 10.34
N ASP A 5 -3.81 17.91 10.84
CA ASP A 5 -3.19 16.69 11.35
C ASP A 5 -3.26 15.61 10.26
N LYS A 6 -2.15 14.93 9.99
CA LYS A 6 -2.08 13.83 9.03
C LYS A 6 -1.67 12.54 9.73
N GLU A 7 -2.34 11.45 9.38
CA GLU A 7 -2.08 10.11 9.92
C GLU A 7 -2.03 9.11 8.77
N ILE A 8 -0.98 8.29 8.74
CA ILE A 8 -0.89 7.11 7.89
C ILE A 8 -1.29 5.89 8.71
N VAL A 9 -2.13 5.03 8.14
CA VAL A 9 -2.48 3.72 8.68
C VAL A 9 -2.15 2.65 7.64
N PHE A 10 -1.38 1.64 8.01
CA PHE A 10 -1.08 0.51 7.14
C PHE A 10 -2.27 -0.45 7.14
N LEU A 11 -3.01 -0.48 6.02
CA LEU A 11 -4.16 -1.37 5.86
C LEU A 11 -3.75 -2.81 5.58
N GLY A 12 -2.59 -2.99 4.96
CA GLY A 12 -1.93 -4.27 4.75
C GLY A 12 -0.45 -4.08 4.45
N THR A 13 0.37 -5.09 4.73
CA THR A 13 1.84 -5.02 4.57
C THR A 13 2.46 -6.26 3.94
N GLY A 14 1.67 -7.07 3.25
CA GLY A 14 2.04 -8.36 2.69
C GLY A 14 1.96 -8.40 1.18
N THR A 15 2.74 -9.32 0.62
CA THR A 15 2.80 -9.61 -0.82
C THR A 15 1.45 -9.96 -1.43
N SER A 16 1.41 -10.10 -2.75
CA SER A 16 0.24 -10.50 -3.54
C SER A 16 -0.55 -11.68 -2.98
N GLU A 17 0.10 -12.70 -2.43
CA GLU A 17 -0.55 -13.88 -1.84
C GLU A 17 -1.10 -13.66 -0.42
N GLY A 18 -0.65 -12.59 0.27
CA GLY A 18 -0.82 -12.41 1.70
C GLY A 18 0.00 -13.40 2.53
N VAL A 19 -0.09 -13.26 3.85
CA VAL A 19 0.46 -14.22 4.81
C VAL A 19 -0.61 -14.47 5.88
N PRO A 20 -1.02 -15.73 6.13
CA PRO A 20 -0.40 -16.98 5.69
C PRO A 20 -0.69 -17.38 4.23
N ARG A 21 0.19 -18.20 3.65
CA ARG A 21 -0.09 -18.91 2.39
C ARG A 21 -0.90 -20.17 2.67
N VAL A 22 -2.02 -20.36 1.96
CA VAL A 22 -2.87 -21.55 2.09
C VAL A 22 -2.05 -22.83 1.91
N SER A 23 -1.20 -22.89 0.89
CA SER A 23 -0.37 -24.05 0.60
C SER A 23 0.51 -24.46 1.78
N CYS A 24 1.04 -23.51 2.54
CA CYS A 24 1.88 -23.78 3.71
C CYS A 24 1.12 -24.37 4.90
N LEU A 25 -0.19 -24.12 4.97
CA LEU A 25 -1.06 -24.65 6.02
C LEU A 25 -1.65 -26.02 5.64
N THR A 26 -1.64 -26.36 4.35
CA THR A 26 -2.25 -27.60 3.83
C THR A 26 -1.22 -28.62 3.33
N ASN A 27 0.06 -28.29 3.34
CA ASN A 27 1.16 -29.20 3.00
C ASN A 27 2.07 -29.43 4.21
N ASP A 28 3.06 -30.32 4.05
CA ASP A 28 4.00 -30.68 5.12
C ASP A 28 5.16 -29.66 5.30
N SER A 29 5.00 -28.41 4.85
CA SER A 29 6.10 -27.42 4.88
C SER A 29 6.52 -26.99 6.28
N ASN A 30 5.67 -27.17 7.30
CA ASN A 30 5.91 -26.71 8.67
C ASN A 30 6.38 -25.24 8.76
N CYS A 31 5.92 -24.38 7.84
CA CYS A 31 6.34 -22.99 7.75
C CYS A 31 5.97 -22.22 9.04
N ILE A 32 6.99 -21.83 9.81
CA ILE A 32 6.82 -21.17 11.12
C ILE A 32 6.00 -19.87 10.98
N VAL A 33 6.34 -19.03 10.00
CA VAL A 33 5.69 -17.75 9.75
C VAL A 33 4.21 -17.93 9.38
N CYS A 34 3.88 -18.87 8.48
CA CYS A 34 2.49 -19.12 8.10
C CYS A 34 1.68 -19.71 9.25
N ASN A 35 2.23 -20.66 10.01
CA ASN A 35 1.55 -21.23 11.17
C ASN A 35 1.27 -20.17 12.24
N ASP A 36 2.20 -19.23 12.46
CA ASP A 36 2.00 -18.11 13.37
C ASP A 36 0.94 -17.11 12.85
N ALA A 37 0.96 -16.79 11.56
CA ALA A 37 0.07 -15.84 10.90
C ALA A 37 -1.42 -16.23 10.88
N VAL A 38 -1.74 -17.49 11.24
CA VAL A 38 -3.14 -17.92 11.46
C VAL A 38 -3.74 -17.17 12.66
N LYS A 39 -2.94 -16.78 13.66
CA LYS A 39 -3.39 -16.04 14.83
C LYS A 39 -3.84 -14.62 14.43
N PRO A 40 -5.05 -14.15 14.82
CA PRO A 40 -5.58 -12.86 14.37
C PRO A 40 -4.73 -11.62 14.69
N ASN A 41 -3.92 -11.69 15.76
CA ASN A 41 -3.06 -10.59 16.23
C ASN A 41 -1.58 -10.79 15.92
N SER A 42 -1.21 -11.84 15.17
CA SER A 42 0.17 -12.02 14.76
C SER A 42 0.58 -10.92 13.78
N LYS A 43 1.76 -10.33 13.97
CA LYS A 43 2.37 -9.40 13.00
C LYS A 43 2.93 -10.11 11.75
N ASN A 44 2.98 -11.45 11.77
CA ASN A 44 3.22 -12.26 10.58
C ASN A 44 1.96 -12.40 9.73
N ARG A 45 0.77 -12.10 10.27
CA ARG A 45 -0.44 -12.00 9.45
C ARG A 45 -0.41 -10.69 8.67
N ARG A 46 -0.43 -10.80 7.34
CA ARG A 46 -0.26 -9.65 6.43
C ARG A 46 -1.25 -9.73 5.28
N LEU A 47 -2.09 -8.71 5.16
CA LEU A 47 -2.98 -8.48 4.03
C LEU A 47 -2.23 -7.73 2.91
N ASN A 48 -2.85 -7.56 1.74
CA ASN A 48 -2.16 -6.95 0.60
C ASN A 48 -1.76 -5.52 0.91
N THR A 49 -0.56 -5.15 0.48
CA THR A 49 0.03 -3.85 0.76
C THR A 49 -0.92 -2.70 0.38
N SER A 50 -1.23 -1.84 1.35
CA SER A 50 -2.15 -0.71 1.20
C SER A 50 -2.01 0.24 2.39
N ILE A 51 -2.20 1.54 2.15
CA ILE A 51 -2.22 2.54 3.23
C ILE A 51 -3.44 3.45 3.13
N LEU A 52 -3.87 3.94 4.28
CA LEU A 52 -4.83 5.03 4.42
C LEU A 52 -4.10 6.28 4.90
N LEU A 53 -4.24 7.38 4.17
CA LEU A 53 -3.93 8.72 4.62
C LEU A 53 -5.21 9.39 5.13
N LYS A 54 -5.20 9.76 6.41
CA LYS A 54 -6.20 10.61 7.03
C LYS A 54 -5.69 12.03 7.12
N ILE A 55 -6.49 12.99 6.70
CA ILE A 55 -6.19 14.42 6.79
C ILE A 55 -7.33 15.09 7.57
N THR A 56 -7.04 15.52 8.79
CA THR A 56 -8.03 16.06 9.71
C THR A 56 -7.75 17.53 9.99
N ASN A 57 -8.79 18.35 9.91
CA ASN A 57 -8.79 19.71 10.43
C ASN A 57 -9.95 19.88 11.43
N GLN A 58 -10.15 21.09 11.96
CA GLN A 58 -11.20 21.37 12.96
C GLN A 58 -12.64 21.02 12.52
N LYS A 59 -12.91 20.87 11.23
CA LYS A 59 -14.27 20.70 10.67
C LYS A 59 -14.47 19.42 9.88
N THR A 60 -13.42 18.86 9.28
CA THR A 60 -13.53 17.77 8.33
C THR A 60 -12.37 16.79 8.49
N GLN A 61 -12.65 15.50 8.32
CA GLN A 61 -11.67 14.46 8.06
C GLN A 61 -11.79 14.04 6.59
N LYS A 62 -10.65 13.82 5.93
CA LYS A 62 -10.57 13.28 4.58
C LYS A 62 -9.77 11.98 4.61
N ASN A 63 -10.25 10.96 3.93
CA ASN A 63 -9.69 9.61 3.91
C ASN A 63 -9.29 9.24 2.48
N ILE A 64 -7.98 9.16 2.23
CA ILE A 64 -7.40 8.81 0.92
C ILE A 64 -6.71 7.47 1.06
N ILE A 65 -7.06 6.50 0.22
CA ILE A 65 -6.45 5.17 0.23
C ILE A 65 -5.43 5.09 -0.91
N ILE A 66 -4.27 4.49 -0.66
CA ILE A 66 -3.37 4.02 -1.70
C ILE A 66 -3.52 2.50 -1.80
N ASP A 67 -4.01 2.07 -2.96
CA ASP A 67 -4.38 0.69 -3.31
C ASP A 67 -5.55 0.09 -2.52
N ALA A 68 -6.45 -0.57 -3.25
CA ALA A 68 -7.55 -1.37 -2.73
C ALA A 68 -7.48 -2.78 -3.33
N GLY A 69 -6.56 -3.58 -2.80
CA GLY A 69 -6.33 -4.97 -3.20
C GLY A 69 -7.46 -5.93 -2.85
N LYS A 70 -7.33 -7.20 -3.26
CA LYS A 70 -8.31 -8.28 -2.96
C LYS A 70 -8.54 -8.56 -1.46
N PHE A 71 -7.70 -8.03 -0.58
CA PHE A 71 -7.90 -8.10 0.87
C PHE A 71 -8.46 -6.82 1.49
N PHE A 72 -8.80 -5.81 0.68
CA PHE A 72 -9.29 -4.51 1.14
C PHE A 72 -10.48 -4.63 2.09
N TYR A 73 -11.49 -5.45 1.75
CA TYR A 73 -12.64 -5.67 2.63
C TYR A 73 -12.24 -6.11 4.04
N GLN A 74 -11.30 -7.06 4.15
CA GLN A 74 -10.82 -7.55 5.45
C GLN A 74 -10.10 -6.45 6.24
N SER A 75 -9.27 -5.64 5.57
CA SER A 75 -8.60 -4.50 6.19
C SER A 75 -9.63 -3.47 6.66
N ALA A 76 -10.61 -3.13 5.83
CA ALA A 76 -11.60 -2.10 6.11
C ALA A 76 -12.47 -2.45 7.32
N ILE A 77 -13.06 -3.66 7.36
CA ILE A 77 -13.92 -4.06 8.50
C ILE A 77 -13.16 -4.11 9.83
N LYS A 78 -11.85 -4.33 9.79
CA LYS A 78 -11.00 -4.38 10.98
C LYS A 78 -10.55 -2.99 11.42
N LEU A 79 -10.05 -2.17 10.49
CA LEU A 79 -9.31 -0.96 10.81
C LEU A 79 -10.15 0.31 10.73
N PHE A 80 -11.15 0.38 9.84
CA PHE A 80 -11.92 1.62 9.66
C PHE A 80 -12.72 2.01 10.91
N PRO A 81 -13.39 1.07 11.63
CA PRO A 81 -14.04 1.40 12.89
C PRO A 81 -13.08 1.92 13.96
N ILE A 82 -11.85 1.39 14.02
CA ILE A 82 -10.83 1.77 15.00
C ILE A 82 -10.28 3.17 14.71
N HIS A 83 -10.12 3.50 13.42
CA HIS A 83 -9.58 4.78 12.98
C HIS A 83 -10.65 5.82 12.65
N ASN A 84 -11.93 5.57 12.95
CA ASN A 84 -13.07 6.45 12.66
C ASN A 84 -13.14 6.87 11.19
N VAL A 85 -13.02 5.90 10.29
CA VAL A 85 -13.13 6.11 8.83
C VAL A 85 -14.56 5.80 8.41
N ASP A 86 -15.34 6.85 8.18
CA ASP A 86 -16.75 6.74 7.80
C ASP A 86 -16.97 6.79 6.29
N SER A 87 -16.02 7.32 5.53
CA SER A 87 -16.11 7.61 4.10
C SER A 87 -14.76 7.43 3.42
N ILE A 88 -14.76 7.25 2.10
CA ILE A 88 -13.56 7.13 1.27
C ILE A 88 -13.58 8.27 0.25
N ASP A 89 -12.78 9.31 0.47
CA ASP A 89 -12.82 10.50 -0.37
C ASP A 89 -12.03 10.34 -1.67
N ALA A 90 -11.03 9.46 -1.70
CA ALA A 90 -10.31 9.08 -2.90
C ALA A 90 -9.57 7.75 -2.73
N VAL A 91 -9.37 7.04 -3.85
CA VAL A 91 -8.41 5.94 -3.95
C VAL A 91 -7.37 6.31 -5.01
N ILE A 92 -6.10 6.09 -4.71
CA ILE A 92 -4.99 6.27 -5.65
C ILE A 92 -4.39 4.89 -5.89
N LEU A 93 -4.18 4.52 -7.14
CA LEU A 93 -3.62 3.23 -7.51
C LEU A 93 -2.12 3.35 -7.81
N THR A 94 -1.32 2.45 -7.28
CA THR A 94 0.11 2.30 -7.61
C THR A 94 0.27 1.61 -8.97
N HIS A 95 -0.49 0.53 -9.19
CA HIS A 95 -0.52 -0.28 -10.40
C HIS A 95 -1.73 -1.23 -10.44
N ALA A 96 -2.00 -1.86 -11.58
CA ALA A 96 -3.24 -2.65 -11.80
C ALA A 96 -3.17 -4.16 -11.51
N HIS A 97 -2.25 -4.65 -10.66
CA HIS A 97 -2.33 -6.04 -10.20
C HIS A 97 -3.46 -6.24 -9.17
N GLN A 98 -3.87 -7.50 -8.96
CA GLN A 98 -5.06 -7.83 -8.14
C GLN A 98 -4.87 -7.56 -6.65
N ASP A 99 -3.64 -7.56 -6.19
CA ASP A 99 -3.24 -7.16 -4.85
C ASP A 99 -3.25 -5.64 -4.64
N ALA A 100 -3.31 -4.84 -5.70
CA ALA A 100 -3.49 -3.39 -5.62
C ALA A 100 -4.91 -2.92 -5.99
N ALA A 101 -5.60 -3.62 -6.90
CA ALA A 101 -6.91 -3.21 -7.43
C ALA A 101 -8.05 -4.22 -7.20
N GLY A 102 -7.74 -5.42 -6.69
CA GLY A 102 -8.68 -6.55 -6.59
C GLY A 102 -9.95 -6.29 -5.79
N GLY A 103 -9.91 -5.33 -4.85
CA GLY A 103 -11.00 -4.97 -3.95
C GLY A 103 -11.85 -3.81 -4.44
N PHE A 104 -11.71 -3.38 -5.70
CA PHE A 104 -12.53 -2.30 -6.25
C PHE A 104 -14.03 -2.60 -6.17
N ASP A 105 -14.41 -3.88 -6.25
CA ASP A 105 -15.81 -4.26 -6.14
C ASP A 105 -16.36 -4.07 -4.72
N ASP A 106 -15.54 -4.27 -3.69
CA ASP A 106 -15.91 -4.12 -2.29
C ASP A 106 -16.23 -2.65 -1.92
N LEU A 107 -15.72 -1.69 -2.70
CA LEU A 107 -16.04 -0.26 -2.56
C LEU A 107 -17.54 0.04 -2.78
N ARG A 108 -18.31 -0.92 -3.33
CA ARG A 108 -19.74 -0.75 -3.56
C ARG A 108 -20.52 -0.45 -2.28
N ASP A 109 -20.11 -1.01 -1.14
CA ASP A 109 -20.83 -0.81 0.12
C ASP A 109 -20.90 0.68 0.48
N TRP A 110 -19.78 1.39 0.37
CA TRP A 110 -19.74 2.85 0.53
C TRP A 110 -20.60 3.58 -0.50
N THR A 111 -20.50 3.25 -1.79
CA THR A 111 -21.25 3.98 -2.83
C THR A 111 -22.76 3.70 -2.87
N ASN A 112 -23.18 2.66 -2.15
CA ASN A 112 -24.58 2.28 -2.00
C ASN A 112 -25.19 2.84 -0.73
N ASN A 113 -24.42 2.92 0.36
CA ASN A 113 -24.94 3.20 1.70
C ASN A 113 -24.44 4.51 2.33
N THR A 114 -23.29 5.03 1.89
CA THR A 114 -22.59 6.13 2.58
C THR A 114 -22.41 7.37 1.69
N GLN A 115 -21.99 7.18 0.45
CA GLN A 115 -21.60 8.27 -0.46
C GLN A 115 -22.06 8.01 -1.90
N SER A 116 -22.11 9.04 -2.73
CA SER A 116 -22.65 8.91 -4.09
C SER A 116 -21.69 8.26 -5.08
N LYS A 117 -20.38 8.44 -4.88
CA LYS A 117 -19.29 7.93 -5.73
C LYS A 117 -17.95 7.96 -5.00
N ILE A 118 -16.96 7.23 -5.52
CA ILE A 118 -15.56 7.29 -5.07
C ILE A 118 -14.67 7.63 -6.28
N PRO A 119 -13.89 8.71 -6.24
CA PRO A 119 -12.90 8.99 -7.29
C PRO A 119 -11.69 8.07 -7.15
N ILE A 120 -11.28 7.48 -8.27
CA ILE A 120 -10.13 6.59 -8.40
C ILE A 120 -9.09 7.26 -9.29
N PHE A 121 -7.89 7.50 -8.78
CA PHE A 121 -6.77 8.11 -9.50
C PHE A 121 -5.77 7.03 -9.91
N LEU A 122 -5.52 6.87 -11.20
CA LEU A 122 -4.69 5.80 -11.74
C LEU A 122 -4.08 6.18 -13.08
N ARG A 123 -2.96 5.56 -13.46
CA ARG A 123 -2.34 5.85 -14.76
C ARG A 123 -3.22 5.29 -15.87
N LYS A 124 -3.13 5.88 -17.06
CA LYS A 124 -3.85 5.38 -18.25
C LYS A 124 -3.64 3.88 -18.50
N VAL A 125 -2.39 3.43 -18.39
CA VAL A 125 -2.04 2.00 -18.58
C VAL A 125 -2.74 1.09 -17.57
N ASP A 126 -2.94 1.56 -16.34
CA ASP A 126 -3.66 0.82 -15.30
C ASP A 126 -5.16 0.83 -15.57
N LEU A 127 -5.72 1.97 -16.00
CA LEU A 127 -7.12 2.07 -16.40
C LEU A 127 -7.46 1.11 -17.55
N ASP A 128 -6.55 0.92 -18.51
CA ASP A 128 -6.73 -0.03 -19.60
C ASP A 128 -6.73 -1.50 -19.15
N VAL A 129 -6.06 -1.82 -18.04
CA VAL A 129 -6.15 -3.13 -17.37
C VAL A 129 -7.47 -3.23 -16.60
N VAL A 130 -7.82 -2.21 -15.80
CA VAL A 130 -9.07 -2.15 -15.02
C VAL A 130 -10.31 -2.27 -15.92
N LYS A 131 -10.32 -1.67 -17.11
CA LYS A 131 -11.39 -1.82 -18.11
C LYS A 131 -11.63 -3.28 -18.53
N LYS A 132 -10.60 -4.13 -18.47
CA LYS A 132 -10.69 -5.54 -18.85
C LYS A 132 -11.12 -6.40 -17.66
N THR A 133 -10.60 -6.14 -16.48
CA THR A 133 -10.86 -6.94 -15.26
C THR A 133 -12.16 -6.56 -14.55
N PHE A 134 -12.45 -5.26 -14.48
CA PHE A 134 -13.63 -4.67 -13.82
C PHE A 134 -14.52 -3.94 -14.83
N TYR A 135 -14.74 -4.53 -16.00
CA TYR A 135 -15.46 -3.90 -17.11
C TYR A 135 -16.83 -3.33 -16.70
N TYR A 136 -17.52 -3.96 -15.74
CA TYR A 136 -18.84 -3.54 -15.25
C TYR A 136 -18.79 -2.38 -14.24
N LEU A 137 -17.63 -2.13 -13.61
CA LEU A 137 -17.40 -0.95 -12.76
C LEU A 137 -17.04 0.28 -13.60
N VAL A 138 -16.43 0.08 -14.78
CA VAL A 138 -16.07 1.17 -15.70
C VAL A 138 -17.20 1.52 -16.64
N ASP A 139 -17.83 0.50 -17.24
CA ASP A 139 -18.95 0.65 -18.17
C ASP A 139 -20.23 0.14 -17.53
N THR A 140 -20.88 1.03 -16.78
CA THR A 140 -22.11 0.74 -16.03
C THR A 140 -23.30 0.42 -16.95
N THR A 141 -23.19 0.65 -18.26
CA THR A 141 -24.24 0.21 -19.22
C THR A 141 -24.28 -1.30 -19.38
N LYS A 142 -23.22 -2.02 -18.98
CA LYS A 142 -23.12 -3.48 -19.02
C LYS A 142 -23.74 -4.17 -17.79
N ILE A 143 -24.36 -3.42 -16.88
CA ILE A 143 -25.01 -3.99 -15.70
C ILE A 143 -26.31 -4.69 -16.14
N THR A 144 -26.33 -6.02 -16.04
CA THR A 144 -27.55 -6.81 -16.22
C THR A 144 -28.39 -6.75 -14.94
N SER A 145 -29.60 -6.19 -15.05
CA SER A 145 -30.71 -6.08 -14.07
C SER A 145 -30.47 -6.52 -12.61
N GLY A 146 -30.62 -5.58 -11.67
CA GLY A 146 -30.93 -5.82 -10.26
C GLY A 146 -29.77 -5.71 -9.24
N GLY A 147 -28.52 -5.75 -9.69
CA GLY A 147 -27.35 -5.64 -8.81
C GLY A 147 -26.90 -4.19 -8.57
N THR A 148 -26.54 -3.84 -7.33
CA THR A 148 -25.96 -2.53 -6.98
C THR A 148 -24.43 -2.56 -7.06
N VAL A 149 -23.85 -2.08 -8.16
CA VAL A 149 -22.39 -2.04 -8.37
C VAL A 149 -21.74 -0.79 -7.76
N ALA A 150 -20.42 -0.83 -7.55
CA ALA A 150 -19.69 0.34 -7.08
C ALA A 150 -19.78 1.49 -8.09
N LYS A 151 -20.02 2.72 -7.58
CA LYS A 151 -20.06 3.93 -8.40
C LYS A 151 -18.69 4.61 -8.34
N LEU A 152 -17.80 4.23 -9.25
CA LEU A 152 -16.42 4.70 -9.29
C LEU A 152 -16.23 5.76 -10.38
N GLU A 153 -15.48 6.81 -10.07
CA GLU A 153 -15.09 7.85 -11.04
C GLU A 153 -13.60 7.75 -11.34
N PHE A 154 -13.25 7.24 -12.51
CA PHE A 154 -11.86 7.04 -12.91
C PHE A 154 -11.23 8.33 -13.45
N ASN A 155 -10.13 8.73 -12.84
CA ASN A 155 -9.37 9.94 -13.13
C ASN A 155 -7.94 9.54 -13.54
N GLU A 156 -7.58 9.79 -14.80
CA GLU A 156 -6.24 9.50 -15.30
C GLU A 156 -5.20 10.45 -14.69
N ILE A 157 -4.09 9.89 -14.19
CA ILE A 157 -2.93 10.65 -13.70
C ILE A 157 -1.70 10.41 -14.58
N ASN A 158 -0.78 11.37 -14.55
CA ASN A 158 0.52 11.32 -15.23
C ASN A 158 1.67 11.30 -14.20
N ASP A 159 2.91 11.49 -14.65
CA ASP A 159 4.10 11.52 -13.78
C ASP A 159 4.31 12.88 -13.05
N GLU A 160 3.34 13.81 -13.17
CA GLU A 160 3.38 15.12 -12.55
C GLU A 160 2.70 15.12 -11.17
N LYS A 161 3.00 16.15 -10.38
CA LYS A 161 2.38 16.35 -9.08
C LYS A 161 0.87 16.57 -9.23
N ILE A 162 0.07 15.82 -8.48
CA ILE A 162 -1.39 15.95 -8.46
C ILE A 162 -1.87 16.44 -7.10
N ASN A 163 -2.83 17.37 -7.10
CA ASN A 163 -3.49 17.81 -5.88
C ASN A 163 -4.82 17.07 -5.72
N ILE A 164 -4.94 16.25 -4.68
CA ILE A 164 -6.16 15.51 -4.35
C ILE A 164 -6.65 16.02 -3.01
N LEU A 165 -7.82 16.66 -3.01
CA LEU A 165 -8.48 17.20 -1.82
C LEU A 165 -7.61 18.20 -1.03
N GLY A 166 -6.73 18.95 -1.70
CA GLY A 166 -5.82 19.91 -1.08
C GLY A 166 -4.47 19.31 -0.66
N GLN A 167 -4.26 17.99 -0.82
CA GLN A 167 -2.97 17.35 -0.59
C GLN A 167 -2.24 17.12 -1.90
N ASP A 168 -0.97 17.50 -1.95
CA ASP A 168 -0.09 17.20 -3.07
C ASP A 168 0.45 15.76 -2.96
N PHE A 169 0.35 15.02 -4.05
CA PHE A 169 0.97 13.71 -4.25
C PHE A 169 1.97 13.83 -5.40
N ILE A 170 3.21 13.43 -5.15
CA ILE A 170 4.27 13.40 -6.16
C ILE A 170 4.48 11.93 -6.57
N PRO A 171 4.14 11.54 -7.82
CA PRO A 171 4.39 10.20 -8.30
C PRO A 171 5.89 9.85 -8.31
N LEU A 172 6.18 8.67 -7.77
CA LEU A 172 7.51 8.04 -7.70
C LEU A 172 7.51 6.81 -8.62
N ASN A 173 7.80 7.02 -9.89
CA ASN A 173 7.79 5.96 -10.89
C ASN A 173 8.97 4.99 -10.64
N VAL A 174 8.66 3.70 -10.46
CA VAL A 174 9.63 2.63 -10.16
C VAL A 174 9.42 1.43 -11.07
N ASN A 175 10.48 0.67 -11.30
CA ASN A 175 10.38 -0.60 -12.03
C ASN A 175 9.81 -1.67 -11.12
N HIS A 176 8.77 -2.38 -11.57
CA HIS A 176 8.20 -3.55 -10.91
C HIS A 176 8.30 -4.73 -11.89
N GLY A 177 9.55 -5.19 -12.11
CA GLY A 177 9.92 -6.11 -13.18
C GLY A 177 10.66 -5.42 -14.32
N GLU A 178 11.00 -6.21 -15.34
CA GLU A 178 11.82 -5.73 -16.47
C GLU A 178 11.10 -4.72 -17.38
N ASN A 179 9.79 -4.93 -17.62
CA ASN A 179 8.99 -4.15 -18.57
C ASN A 179 7.66 -3.67 -17.98
N TYR A 180 7.61 -3.49 -16.66
CA TYR A 180 6.43 -3.04 -15.96
C TYR A 180 6.83 -2.03 -14.90
N PHE A 181 6.00 -1.01 -14.71
CA PHE A 181 6.26 0.08 -13.79
C PHE A 181 5.11 0.17 -12.78
N ALA A 182 5.43 0.52 -11.55
CA ALA A 182 4.46 0.94 -10.54
C ALA A 182 4.76 2.39 -10.12
N ASN A 183 3.78 3.04 -9.53
CA ASN A 183 3.98 4.32 -8.86
C ASN A 183 4.05 4.09 -7.36
N GLY A 184 5.12 4.54 -6.72
CA GLY A 184 5.01 5.03 -5.35
C GLY A 184 4.51 6.47 -5.32
N TYR A 185 4.35 7.02 -4.12
CA TYR A 185 3.93 8.40 -3.92
C TYR A 185 4.70 9.07 -2.78
N ARG A 186 5.14 10.32 -3.01
CA ARG A 186 5.63 11.20 -1.96
C ARG A 186 4.54 12.20 -1.57
N ILE A 187 4.34 12.34 -0.27
CA ILE A 187 3.32 13.15 0.40
C ILE A 187 4.08 13.94 1.47
N ASP A 188 4.29 15.24 1.24
CA ASP A 188 5.17 16.06 2.07
C ASP A 188 6.57 15.41 2.25
N ASP A 189 6.93 15.03 3.48
CA ASP A 189 8.19 14.36 3.81
C ASP A 189 8.06 12.83 4.01
N PHE A 190 6.91 12.26 3.64
CA PHE A 190 6.65 10.81 3.64
C PHE A 190 6.70 10.27 2.21
N SER A 191 7.49 9.21 1.96
CA SER A 191 7.52 8.50 0.67
C SER A 191 7.07 7.05 0.86
N TYR A 192 6.23 6.55 -0.03
CA TYR A 192 5.69 5.18 0.00
C TYR A 192 5.86 4.48 -1.35
N ILE A 193 6.52 3.32 -1.35
CA ILE A 193 6.79 2.49 -2.53
C ILE A 193 6.62 1.02 -2.12
N SER A 194 5.52 0.38 -2.52
CA SER A 194 5.19 -1.00 -2.12
C SER A 194 5.75 -2.09 -3.03
N ASP A 195 5.79 -1.84 -4.35
CA ASP A 195 6.11 -2.84 -5.37
C ASP A 195 7.25 -2.31 -6.25
N CYS A 196 8.47 -2.79 -6.03
CA CYS A 196 9.63 -2.21 -6.68
C CYS A 196 10.78 -3.21 -6.78
N SER A 197 11.25 -3.47 -8.00
CA SER A 197 12.52 -4.16 -8.28
C SER A 197 13.71 -3.21 -8.46
N TYR A 198 13.46 -1.96 -8.86
CA TYR A 198 14.51 -0.97 -9.09
C TYR A 198 13.96 0.45 -9.06
N ILE A 199 14.69 1.36 -8.41
CA ILE A 199 14.35 2.79 -8.33
C ILE A 199 15.25 3.57 -9.30
N PRO A 200 14.69 4.15 -10.38
CA PRO A 200 15.43 5.02 -11.28
C PRO A 200 16.07 6.22 -10.57
N LYS A 201 17.22 6.69 -11.07
CA LYS A 201 17.98 7.82 -10.46
C LYS A 201 17.16 9.11 -10.32
N ASN A 202 16.27 9.40 -11.26
CA ASN A 202 15.37 10.55 -11.19
C ASN A 202 14.33 10.38 -10.06
N THR A 203 13.85 9.16 -9.82
CA THR A 203 12.96 8.85 -8.68
C THR A 203 13.71 8.90 -7.35
N MET A 204 14.95 8.39 -7.28
CA MET A 204 15.82 8.57 -6.09
C MET A 204 15.98 10.04 -5.69
N LYS A 205 16.14 10.94 -6.67
CA LYS A 205 16.19 12.40 -6.42
C LYS A 205 14.90 12.95 -5.83
N LYS A 206 13.73 12.43 -6.24
CA LYS A 206 12.42 12.83 -5.70
C LYS A 206 12.21 12.33 -4.26
N ILE A 207 12.74 11.16 -3.92
CA ILE A 207 12.63 10.58 -2.56
C ILE A 207 13.56 11.29 -1.59
N LYS A 208 14.74 11.74 -2.05
CA LYS A 208 15.72 12.40 -1.20
C LYS A 208 15.10 13.56 -0.40
N GLY A 209 15.38 13.57 0.90
CA GLY A 209 14.84 14.54 1.85
C GLY A 209 13.54 14.12 2.53
N SER A 210 12.95 12.96 2.19
CA SER A 210 11.88 12.37 3.01
C SER A 210 12.40 12.04 4.40
N GLU A 211 11.62 12.38 5.43
CA GLU A 211 11.89 12.00 6.82
C GLU A 211 11.47 10.56 7.08
N ILE A 212 10.41 10.10 6.41
CA ILE A 212 9.87 8.74 6.53
C ILE A 212 9.81 8.10 5.15
N ILE A 213 10.35 6.89 5.02
CA ILE A 213 10.30 6.10 3.79
C ILE A 213 9.69 4.73 4.07
N VAL A 214 8.69 4.34 3.31
CA VAL A 214 8.17 2.98 3.24
C VAL A 214 8.63 2.36 1.92
N LEU A 215 9.27 1.19 1.99
CA LEU A 215 9.87 0.54 0.83
C LEU A 215 9.56 -0.96 0.78
N ASP A 216 9.31 -1.47 -0.42
CA ASP A 216 9.24 -2.90 -0.77
C ASP A 216 10.39 -3.68 -0.14
N ALA A 217 10.13 -4.85 0.44
CA ALA A 217 11.13 -5.80 0.92
C ALA A 217 10.52 -7.20 0.96
N LEU A 218 10.39 -7.83 -0.20
CA LEU A 218 9.64 -9.08 -0.35
C LEU A 218 10.18 -10.22 0.54
N ARG A 219 11.51 -10.42 0.56
CA ARG A 219 12.19 -11.55 1.23
C ARG A 219 13.68 -11.30 1.47
N GLN A 220 14.32 -12.16 2.26
CA GLN A 220 15.78 -12.14 2.49
C GLN A 220 16.55 -12.96 1.44
N GLY A 221 17.72 -12.45 1.03
CA GLY A 221 18.79 -13.14 0.31
C GLY A 221 18.52 -13.53 -1.16
N ARG A 222 17.35 -14.10 -1.47
CA ARG A 222 17.03 -14.60 -2.81
C ARG A 222 16.44 -13.48 -3.67
N LYS A 223 17.21 -12.99 -4.65
CA LYS A 223 16.73 -11.97 -5.62
C LYS A 223 15.38 -12.35 -6.22
N HIS A 224 14.52 -11.35 -6.42
CA HIS A 224 13.25 -11.50 -7.12
C HIS A 224 13.25 -10.63 -8.39
N LYS A 225 12.49 -11.03 -9.42
CA LYS A 225 12.47 -10.29 -10.69
C LYS A 225 11.74 -8.96 -10.59
N SER A 226 10.69 -8.91 -9.75
CA SER A 226 9.77 -7.77 -9.67
C SER A 226 9.81 -7.03 -8.33
N HIS A 227 10.60 -7.51 -7.37
CA HIS A 227 10.66 -6.94 -6.01
C HIS A 227 12.10 -6.90 -5.51
N LEU A 228 12.38 -5.94 -4.63
CA LEU A 228 13.62 -5.83 -3.88
C LEU A 228 13.69 -6.91 -2.79
N THR A 229 14.89 -7.41 -2.51
CA THR A 229 15.12 -8.12 -1.24
C THR A 229 15.24 -7.15 -0.08
N LEU A 230 15.11 -7.66 1.15
CA LEU A 230 15.33 -6.85 2.35
C LEU A 230 16.70 -6.16 2.34
N GLU A 231 17.74 -6.86 1.91
CA GLU A 231 19.10 -6.33 1.85
C GLU A 231 19.23 -5.19 0.83
N GLU A 232 18.67 -5.35 -0.37
CA GLU A 232 18.65 -4.30 -1.40
C GLU A 232 17.90 -3.05 -0.91
N SER A 233 16.79 -3.25 -0.19
CA SER A 233 16.02 -2.15 0.40
C SER A 233 16.77 -1.45 1.53
N ILE A 234 17.49 -2.19 2.38
CA ILE A 234 18.36 -1.61 3.41
C ILE A 234 19.45 -0.75 2.76
N GLU A 235 20.09 -1.22 1.69
CA GLU A 235 21.12 -0.44 0.97
C GLU A 235 20.55 0.90 0.45
N ILE A 236 19.36 0.87 -0.14
CA ILE A 236 18.65 2.07 -0.61
C ILE A 236 18.34 3.02 0.56
N ILE A 237 17.87 2.50 1.70
CA ILE A 237 17.58 3.33 2.88
C ILE A 237 18.86 3.94 3.46
N LEU A 238 19.98 3.22 3.49
CA LEU A 238 21.28 3.73 3.94
C LEU A 238 21.81 4.84 3.02
N GLU A 239 21.51 4.78 1.72
CA GLU A 239 21.83 5.86 0.78
C GLU A 239 20.95 7.10 1.01
N LEU A 240 19.64 6.91 1.19
CA LEU A 240 18.65 8.00 1.30
C LEU A 240 18.63 8.67 2.68
N LYS A 241 19.02 7.95 3.73
CA LYS A 241 19.14 8.42 5.12
C LYS A 241 17.89 9.11 5.68
N PRO A 242 16.69 8.49 5.61
CA PRO A 242 15.52 9.01 6.31
C PRO A 242 15.73 8.95 7.83
N LYS A 243 14.86 9.60 8.61
CA LYS A 243 14.84 9.41 10.07
C LYS A 243 14.24 8.05 10.43
N LEU A 244 13.24 7.62 9.67
CA LEU A 244 12.47 6.40 9.90
C LEU A 244 12.22 5.68 8.57
N ALA A 245 12.49 4.38 8.53
CA ALA A 245 12.19 3.52 7.42
C ALA A 245 11.28 2.36 7.87
N PHE A 246 10.27 2.08 7.05
CA PHE A 246 9.44 0.89 7.15
C PHE A 246 9.61 0.02 5.92
N PHE A 247 9.62 -1.29 6.14
CA PHE A 247 9.63 -2.27 5.05
C PHE A 247 8.26 -2.93 4.91
N THR A 248 7.76 -3.05 3.68
CA THR A 248 6.43 -3.62 3.37
C THR A 248 6.52 -4.67 2.28
N ASP A 249 5.37 -5.22 1.87
CA ASP A 249 5.23 -6.27 0.86
C ASP A 249 5.93 -7.60 1.21
N ALA A 250 6.14 -7.84 2.49
CA ALA A 250 6.89 -8.99 2.98
C ALA A 250 6.10 -10.29 2.85
N CYS A 251 6.68 -11.27 2.13
CA CYS A 251 6.14 -12.63 2.07
C CYS A 251 6.50 -13.45 3.33
N HIS A 252 6.09 -14.72 3.35
CA HIS A 252 6.33 -15.62 4.48
C HIS A 252 7.81 -16.01 4.72
N ASP A 253 8.74 -15.59 3.85
CA ASP A 253 10.19 -15.72 4.08
C ASP A 253 10.68 -14.74 5.17
N ILE A 254 9.87 -13.74 5.54
CA ILE A 254 10.16 -12.76 6.59
C ILE A 254 9.41 -13.13 7.87
N ASN A 255 10.12 -13.53 8.92
CA ASN A 255 9.59 -13.56 10.28
C ASN A 255 9.69 -12.14 10.88
N HIS A 256 8.55 -11.58 11.30
CA HIS A 256 8.46 -10.19 11.75
C HIS A 256 9.33 -9.89 12.97
N GLU A 257 9.41 -10.79 13.95
CA GLU A 257 10.19 -10.54 15.18
C GLU A 257 11.69 -10.65 14.91
N GLU A 258 12.12 -11.78 14.34
CA GLU A 258 13.54 -12.05 14.01
C GLU A 258 14.14 -10.98 13.10
N VAL A 259 13.40 -10.53 12.08
CA VAL A 259 13.88 -9.49 11.17
C VAL A 259 13.94 -8.12 11.85
N ASN A 260 13.02 -7.79 12.76
CA ASN A 260 13.10 -6.53 13.49
C ASN A 260 14.29 -6.49 14.46
N GLU A 261 14.64 -7.60 15.11
CA GLU A 261 15.87 -7.69 15.92
C GLU A 261 17.12 -7.40 15.07
N PHE A 262 17.16 -7.95 13.85
CA PHE A 262 18.23 -7.65 12.89
C PHE A 262 18.24 -6.17 12.45
N LEU A 263 17.07 -5.59 12.17
CA LEU A 263 16.94 -4.19 11.78
C LEU A 263 17.32 -3.22 12.91
N GLU A 264 17.08 -3.58 14.17
CA GLU A 264 17.48 -2.78 15.33
C GLU A 264 19.01 -2.62 15.39
N ILE A 265 19.76 -3.71 15.18
CA ILE A 265 21.23 -3.69 15.12
C ILE A 265 21.73 -2.77 14.00
N ILE A 266 21.08 -2.77 12.83
CA ILE A 266 21.42 -1.88 11.72
C ILE A 266 21.05 -0.43 12.05
N SER A 267 19.92 -0.23 12.74
CA SER A 267 19.44 1.09 13.13
C SER A 267 20.43 1.79 14.06
N GLU A 268 20.96 1.07 15.05
CA GLU A 268 21.98 1.59 15.98
C GLU A 268 23.26 2.03 15.26
N LYS A 269 23.71 1.25 14.27
CA LYS A 269 24.94 1.53 13.52
C LYS A 269 24.80 2.68 12.53
N SER A 270 23.62 2.86 11.97
CA SER A 270 23.36 3.83 10.90
C SER A 270 22.72 5.13 11.38
N ASN A 271 22.20 5.16 12.62
CA ASN A 271 21.37 6.24 13.16
C ASN A 271 20.12 6.52 12.31
N ILE A 272 19.55 5.47 11.70
CA ILE A 272 18.29 5.47 10.96
C ILE A 272 17.40 4.44 11.61
N LYS A 273 16.21 4.82 12.08
CA LYS A 273 15.29 3.83 12.67
C LYS A 273 14.67 2.99 11.56
N MET A 274 14.87 1.68 11.57
CA MET A 274 14.33 0.75 10.58
C MET A 274 13.46 -0.31 11.26
N GLN A 275 12.33 -0.67 10.66
CA GLN A 275 11.49 -1.78 11.12
C GLN A 275 10.62 -2.35 9.99
N MET A 276 10.18 -3.60 10.12
CA MET A 276 9.11 -4.15 9.30
C MET A 276 7.79 -3.47 9.66
N ALA A 277 6.99 -3.10 8.65
CA ALA A 277 5.60 -2.70 8.85
C ALA A 277 4.73 -3.91 9.28
N PHE A 278 3.58 -3.62 9.86
CA PHE A 278 2.54 -4.61 10.16
C PHE A 278 1.15 -4.00 9.97
N ASP A 279 0.16 -4.83 9.64
CA ASP A 279 -1.23 -4.40 9.47
C ASP A 279 -1.75 -3.70 10.73
N GLY A 280 -2.28 -2.48 10.57
CA GLY A 280 -2.77 -1.62 11.65
C GLY A 280 -1.71 -0.73 12.31
N LEU A 281 -0.44 -0.80 11.89
CA LEU A 281 0.55 0.22 12.24
C LEU A 281 0.02 1.61 11.83
N SER A 282 0.17 2.60 12.70
CA SER A 282 -0.22 3.98 12.43
C SER A 282 0.85 4.97 12.90
N LEU A 283 0.94 6.10 12.21
CA LEU A 283 1.87 7.17 12.53
C LEU A 283 1.38 8.53 12.02
N LYS A 284 1.77 9.59 12.72
CA LYS A 284 1.58 10.97 12.25
C LYS A 284 2.71 11.36 11.30
N ILE A 285 2.37 12.11 10.26
CA ILE A 285 3.31 12.66 9.28
C ILE A 285 3.16 14.17 9.14
#